data_AF-A0AAD6H2K1-F1
#
_entry.id   AF-A0AAD6H2K1-F1
#
_cell.length_a   1.000
_cell.length_b   1.000
_cell.length_c   1.000
_cell.angle_alpha   90.00
_cell.angle_beta   90.00
_cell.angle_gamma   90.00
#
_symmetry.space_group_name_H-M   'P 1'
#
loop_
_entity.id
_entity.type
_entity.pdbx_description
1 polymer ?
#
loop_
_entity_poly.entity_id
_entity_poly.type
_entity_poly.pdbx_seq_one_letter_code
_entity_poly.pdbx_strand_id
1 'polypeptide(L)'
;MSGSGSLTYLPYVLDAATCAIGSLLIYSGVKGTFVDPLAWAKGFGLPTATPENVVLFPSATGRNLGAGFFVWTMIILRERMVLGIFLMCWSWAGIADTKVLYAHPKGTNQAMHIRNTVIVLILGPLLIQSSQT
;
A
#
# COMPACT_ATOMS: atom_id res chain seq x y z
N MET A 1 -15.60 6.14 34.34
CA MET A 1 -16.18 5.85 33.01
C MET A 1 -15.57 6.82 32.00
N SER A 2 -14.50 6.44 31.28
CA SER A 2 -13.82 7.32 30.30
C SER A 2 -13.53 6.64 28.96
N GLY A 3 -14.05 5.43 28.71
CA GLY A 3 -13.74 4.64 27.51
C GLY A 3 -14.66 4.84 26.30
N SER A 4 -15.67 5.72 26.38
CA SER A 4 -16.72 5.80 25.35
C SER A 4 -16.35 6.67 24.13
N GLY A 5 -15.39 7.59 24.25
CA GLY A 5 -15.11 8.54 23.17
C GLY A 5 -14.23 7.99 22.04
N SER A 6 -13.32 7.06 22.32
CA SER A 6 -12.35 6.54 21.34
C SER A 6 -12.98 5.58 20.32
N LEU A 7 -14.03 4.86 20.69
CA LEU A 7 -14.77 3.95 19.80
C LEU A 7 -15.61 4.71 18.76
N THR A 8 -16.10 5.91 19.09
CA THR A 8 -16.95 6.70 18.17
C THR A 8 -16.18 7.25 16.97
N TYR A 9 -14.89 7.55 17.12
CA TYR A 9 -14.07 8.15 16.06
C TYR A 9 -13.25 7.12 15.26
N LEU A 10 -13.16 5.88 15.74
CA LEU A 10 -12.34 4.84 15.12
C LEU A 10 -12.65 4.65 13.62
N PRO A 11 -13.91 4.59 13.15
CA PRO A 11 -14.20 4.46 11.72
C PRO A 11 -13.64 5.61 10.88
N TYR A 12 -13.72 6.85 11.36
CA TYR A 12 -13.18 8.02 10.66
C TYR A 12 -11.65 8.00 10.60
N VAL A 13 -11.00 7.54 11.67
CA VAL A 13 -9.53 7.38 11.70
C VAL A 13 -9.10 6.32 10.71
N LEU A 14 -9.82 5.20 10.62
CA LEU A 14 -9.54 4.13 9.65
C LEU A 14 -9.77 4.59 8.21
N ASP A 15 -10.83 5.34 7.95
CA ASP A 15 -11.10 5.94 6.64
C ASP A 15 -9.99 6.93 6.25
N ALA A 16 -9.56 7.80 7.17
CA ALA A 16 -8.46 8.74 6.90
C ALA A 16 -7.13 8.02 6.62
N ALA A 17 -6.81 6.99 7.41
CA ALA A 17 -5.60 6.18 7.21
C ALA A 17 -5.62 5.45 5.86
N THR A 18 -6.77 4.90 5.47
CA THR A 18 -6.93 4.18 4.21
C THR A 18 -6.97 5.12 3.00
N CYS A 19 -7.54 6.32 3.13
CA CYS A 19 -7.41 7.41 2.15
C CYS A 19 -5.94 7.76 1.90
N ALA A 20 -5.13 7.86 2.96
CA ALA A 20 -3.71 8.14 2.83
C ALA A 20 -2.99 7.01 2.07
N ILE A 21 -3.29 5.75 2.39
CA ILE A 21 -2.74 4.59 1.66
C ILE A 21 -3.15 4.62 0.19
N GLY A 22 -4.44 4.80 -0.11
CA GLY A 22 -4.96 4.86 -1.48
C GLY A 22 -4.29 5.97 -2.28
N SER A 23 -4.10 7.14 -1.67
CA SER A 23 -3.43 8.29 -2.30
C SER A 23 -1.95 8.02 -2.54
N LEU A 24 -1.23 7.42 -1.60
CA LEU A 24 0.17 7.03 -1.77
C LEU A 24 0.35 5.96 -2.86
N LEU A 25 -0.60 5.02 -2.96
CA LEU A 25 -0.62 4.01 -4.01
C LEU A 25 -0.80 4.66 -5.39
N ILE A 26 -1.78 5.56 -5.54
CA ILE A 26 -1.97 6.34 -6.78
C ILE A 26 -0.72 7.15 -7.11
N TYR A 27 -0.18 7.90 -6.14
CA TYR A 27 1.02 8.72 -6.34
C TYR A 27 2.22 7.88 -6.79
N SER A 28 2.48 6.75 -6.10
CA SER A 28 3.57 5.84 -6.46
C SER A 28 3.36 5.20 -7.83
N GLY A 29 2.12 4.89 -8.20
CA GLY A 29 1.77 4.39 -9.51
C GLY A 29 2.01 5.41 -10.60
N VAL A 30 1.52 6.65 -10.44
CA VAL A 30 1.75 7.72 -11.42
C VAL A 30 3.24 7.99 -11.60
N LYS A 31 3.97 8.18 -10.49
CA LYS A 31 5.41 8.47 -10.54
C LYS A 31 6.22 7.33 -11.16
N GLY A 32 5.96 6.09 -10.73
CA GLY A 32 6.74 4.93 -11.13
C GLY A 32 6.37 4.35 -12.49
N THR A 33 5.15 4.60 -12.99
CA THR A 33 4.70 4.13 -14.30
C THR A 33 4.94 5.17 -15.39
N PHE A 34 4.64 6.45 -15.15
CA PHE A 34 4.55 7.45 -16.22
C PHE A 34 5.59 8.58 -16.16
N VAL A 35 6.17 8.86 -14.98
CA VAL A 35 7.02 10.06 -14.81
C VAL A 35 8.50 9.72 -14.83
N ASP A 36 8.95 8.88 -13.90
CA ASP A 36 10.37 8.51 -13.80
C ASP A 36 10.52 7.12 -13.17
N PRO A 37 10.33 6.04 -13.97
CA PRO A 37 10.42 4.67 -13.48
C PRO A 37 11.79 4.34 -12.90
N LEU A 38 12.86 4.92 -13.46
CA LEU A 38 14.23 4.65 -13.04
C LEU A 38 14.53 5.24 -11.66
N ALA A 39 14.23 6.52 -11.45
CA ALA A 39 14.41 7.13 -10.13
C ALA A 39 13.50 6.48 -9.10
N TRP A 40 12.28 6.11 -9.49
CA TRP A 40 11.35 5.42 -8.60
C TRP A 40 11.82 4.01 -8.23
N ALA A 41 12.43 3.26 -9.16
CA ALA A 41 13.05 1.96 -8.88
C ALA A 41 14.22 2.08 -7.89
N LYS A 42 15.05 3.12 -8.04
CA LYS A 42 16.12 3.41 -7.07
C LYS A 42 15.56 3.74 -5.70
N GLY A 43 14.52 4.57 -5.63
CA GLY A 43 13.82 4.90 -4.38
C GLY A 43 13.10 3.70 -3.74
N PHE A 44 12.59 2.77 -4.55
CA PHE A 44 11.97 1.53 -4.10
C PHE A 44 12.94 0.62 -3.34
N GLY A 45 14.23 0.69 -3.68
CA GLY A 45 15.29 -0.09 -3.05
C GLY A 45 16.21 -0.83 -4.02
N LEU A 46 16.17 -0.49 -5.31
CA LEU A 46 17.04 -1.06 -6.34
C LEU A 46 18.10 -0.02 -6.78
N PRO A 47 19.12 0.28 -5.96
CA PRO A 47 20.04 1.41 -6.19
C PRO A 47 20.88 1.26 -7.47
N THR A 48 21.10 0.02 -7.93
CA THR A 48 21.84 -0.27 -9.17
C THR A 48 20.94 -0.48 -10.38
N ALA A 49 19.67 -0.07 -10.30
CA ALA A 49 18.77 -0.11 -11.44
C ALA A 49 19.32 0.74 -12.61
N THR A 50 19.24 0.18 -13.81
CA THR A 50 19.61 0.83 -15.08
C THR A 50 18.36 0.94 -15.98
N PRO A 51 18.35 1.82 -16.99
CA PRO A 51 17.23 1.95 -17.92
C PRO A 51 16.77 0.62 -18.54
N GLU A 52 17.70 -0.28 -18.83
CA GLU A 52 17.44 -1.58 -19.47
C GLU A 52 16.74 -2.55 -18.50
N ASN A 53 17.07 -2.48 -17.22
CA ASN A 53 16.55 -3.41 -16.21
C ASN A 53 15.23 -2.95 -15.59
N VAL A 54 14.86 -1.67 -15.74
CA VAL A 54 13.61 -1.11 -15.18
C VAL A 54 12.41 -1.19 -16.12
N VAL A 55 12.55 -1.84 -17.28
CA VAL A 55 11.46 -1.98 -18.27
C VAL A 55 10.20 -2.65 -17.71
N LEU A 56 10.33 -3.52 -16.70
CA LEU A 56 9.20 -4.17 -16.03
C LEU A 56 8.72 -3.44 -14.77
N PHE A 57 9.45 -2.42 -14.32
CA PHE A 57 9.11 -1.66 -13.12
C PHE A 57 7.77 -0.88 -13.22
N PRO A 58 7.38 -0.36 -14.41
CA PRO A 58 6.04 0.15 -14.63
C PRO A 58 4.91 -0.85 -14.33
N SER A 59 5.13 -2.16 -14.49
CA SER A 59 4.12 -3.17 -14.14
C SER A 59 3.85 -3.22 -12.63
N ALA A 60 4.92 -3.21 -11.82
CA ALA A 60 4.82 -3.20 -10.37
C ALA A 60 4.15 -1.93 -9.84
N THR A 61 4.45 -0.78 -10.44
CA THR A 61 3.88 0.52 -10.02
C THR A 61 2.47 0.74 -10.59
N GLY A 62 2.16 0.23 -11.78
CA GLY A 62 0.81 0.22 -12.34
C GLY A 62 -0.16 -0.59 -11.47
N ARG A 63 0.32 -1.70 -10.87
CA ARG A 63 -0.40 -2.46 -9.84
C ARG A 63 -0.82 -1.55 -8.67
N ASN A 64 0.07 -0.67 -8.20
CA ASN A 64 -0.25 0.28 -7.11
C ASN A 64 -1.32 1.28 -7.54
N LEU A 65 -1.28 1.77 -8.79
CA LEU A 65 -2.30 2.67 -9.31
C LEU A 65 -3.70 2.03 -9.25
N GLY A 66 -3.81 0.79 -9.74
CA GLY A 66 -5.06 0.02 -9.69
C GLY A 66 -5.55 -0.21 -8.25
N ALA A 67 -4.65 -0.60 -7.35
CA ALA A 67 -4.96 -0.78 -5.94
C ALA A 67 -5.42 0.53 -5.26
N GLY A 68 -4.79 1.65 -5.58
CA GLY A 68 -5.15 2.96 -5.04
C GLY A 68 -6.55 3.40 -5.47
N PHE A 69 -6.90 3.20 -6.74
CA PHE A 69 -8.27 3.46 -7.23
C PHE A 69 -9.30 2.52 -6.58
N PHE A 70 -8.96 1.23 -6.40
CA PHE A 70 -9.83 0.30 -5.68
C PHE A 70 -10.10 0.77 -4.25
N VAL A 71 -9.05 1.16 -3.51
CA VAL A 71 -9.17 1.71 -2.15
C VAL A 71 -10.12 2.91 -2.11
N TRP A 72 -9.90 3.90 -2.97
CA TRP A 72 -10.77 5.08 -3.05
C TRP A 72 -12.21 4.75 -3.40
N THR A 73 -12.41 3.81 -4.32
CA THR A 73 -13.75 3.36 -4.73
C THR A 73 -14.49 2.73 -3.55
N MET A 74 -13.84 1.83 -2.81
CA MET A 74 -14.46 1.20 -1.64
C MET A 74 -14.76 2.20 -0.51
N ILE A 75 -13.91 3.21 -0.31
CA ILE A 75 -14.16 4.29 0.65
C ILE A 75 -15.43 5.08 0.27
N ILE A 76 -15.55 5.48 -1.01
CA ILE A 76 -16.73 6.21 -1.51
C ILE A 76 -18.00 5.37 -1.38
N LEU A 77 -17.93 4.08 -1.69
CA LEU A 77 -19.04 3.13 -1.55
C LEU A 77 -19.31 2.71 -0.09
N ARG A 78 -18.44 3.11 0.85
CA ARG A 78 -18.48 2.73 2.27
C ARG A 78 -18.38 1.21 2.52
N GLU A 79 -17.76 0.49 1.59
CA GLU A 79 -17.57 -0.97 1.63
C GLU A 79 -16.33 -1.36 2.45
N ARG A 80 -16.35 -1.03 3.77
CA ARG A 80 -15.19 -1.23 4.66
C ARG A 80 -14.78 -2.70 4.81
N MET A 81 -15.75 -3.62 4.80
CA MET A 81 -15.45 -5.05 4.88
C MET A 81 -14.63 -5.51 3.67
N VAL A 82 -15.09 -5.16 2.47
CA VAL A 82 -14.42 -5.49 1.21
C VAL A 82 -13.05 -4.84 1.15
N LEU A 83 -12.95 -3.56 1.55
CA LEU A 83 -11.68 -2.85 1.65
C LEU A 83 -10.70 -3.56 2.60
N GLY A 84 -11.16 -3.99 3.77
CA GLY A 84 -10.32 -4.69 4.74
C GLY A 84 -9.82 -6.03 4.23
N ILE A 85 -10.67 -6.82 3.57
CA ILE A 85 -10.29 -8.07 2.90
C ILE A 85 -9.25 -7.80 1.83
N PHE A 86 -9.50 -6.79 0.98
CA PHE A 86 -8.58 -6.39 -0.08
C PHE A 86 -7.21 -6.01 0.48
N LEU A 87 -7.14 -5.21 1.56
CA LEU A 87 -5.87 -4.82 2.17
C LEU A 87 -5.10 -6.04 2.70
N MET A 88 -5.76 -6.99 3.37
CA MET A 88 -5.10 -8.23 3.80
C MET A 88 -4.54 -8.99 2.59
N CYS A 89 -5.29 -9.13 1.50
CA CYS A 89 -4.78 -9.75 0.27
C CYS A 89 -3.65 -8.95 -0.37
N TRP A 90 -3.74 -7.62 -0.37
CA TRP A 90 -2.76 -6.71 -0.93
C TRP A 90 -1.42 -6.76 -0.18
N SER A 91 -1.41 -7.21 1.07
CA SER A 91 -0.16 -7.42 1.81
C SER A 91 0.83 -8.35 1.09
N TRP A 92 0.34 -9.28 0.26
CA TRP A 92 1.18 -10.13 -0.59
C TRP A 92 2.02 -9.33 -1.59
N ALA A 93 1.53 -8.17 -2.05
CA ALA A 93 2.33 -7.25 -2.86
C ALA A 93 3.57 -6.79 -2.07
N GLY A 94 3.40 -6.37 -0.82
CA GLY A 94 4.49 -5.95 0.06
C GLY A 94 5.45 -7.08 0.44
N ILE A 95 4.94 -8.32 0.60
CA ILE A 95 5.77 -9.51 0.81
C ILE A 95 6.64 -9.78 -0.43
N ALA A 96 6.05 -9.74 -1.63
CA ALA A 96 6.78 -9.92 -2.88
C ALA A 96 7.84 -8.83 -3.08
N ASP A 97 7.48 -7.57 -2.85
CA ASP A 97 8.39 -6.42 -2.93
C ASP A 97 9.58 -6.60 -1.96
N THR A 98 9.31 -7.02 -0.72
CA THR A 98 10.34 -7.34 0.27
C THR A 98 11.25 -8.48 -0.20
N LYS A 99 10.69 -9.55 -0.77
CA LYS A 99 11.46 -10.69 -1.29
C LYS A 99 12.38 -10.28 -2.44
N VAL A 100 11.91 -9.43 -3.36
CA VAL A 100 12.74 -8.87 -4.44
C VAL A 100 13.97 -8.17 -3.86
N LEU A 101 13.78 -7.36 -2.81
CA LEU A 101 14.86 -6.60 -2.19
C LEU A 101 15.84 -7.47 -1.39
N TYR A 102 15.40 -8.58 -0.82
CA TYR A 102 16.32 -9.56 -0.22
C TYR A 102 17.07 -10.40 -1.27
N ALA A 103 16.46 -10.64 -2.43
CA ALA A 103 17.10 -11.38 -3.52
C ALA A 103 18.10 -10.51 -4.30
N HIS A 104 17.95 -9.19 -4.26
CA HIS A 104 18.81 -8.27 -4.98
C HIS A 104 20.15 -8.06 -4.21
N PRO A 105 21.33 -8.27 -4.83
CA PRO A 105 22.63 -8.22 -4.14
C PRO A 105 22.95 -6.90 -3.42
N LYS A 106 22.36 -5.79 -3.90
CA LYS A 106 22.48 -4.45 -3.31
C LYS A 106 21.13 -3.86 -2.94
N GLY A 107 20.12 -4.70 -2.69
CA GLY A 107 18.78 -4.24 -2.35
C GLY A 107 18.79 -3.43 -1.05
N THR A 108 18.00 -2.37 -0.98
CA THR A 108 17.84 -1.53 0.21
C THR A 108 16.36 -1.39 0.58
N ASN A 109 16.05 -0.67 1.65
CA ASN A 109 14.68 -0.33 2.07
C ASN A 109 13.77 -1.51 2.48
N GLN A 110 14.32 -2.70 2.77
CA GLN A 110 13.55 -3.87 3.21
C GLN A 110 12.68 -3.55 4.43
N ALA A 111 13.23 -2.84 5.43
CA ALA A 111 12.50 -2.45 6.63
C ALA A 111 11.29 -1.53 6.33
N MET A 112 11.40 -0.65 5.34
CA MET A 112 10.29 0.21 4.90
C MET A 112 9.15 -0.63 4.32
N HIS A 113 9.46 -1.62 3.48
CA HIS A 113 8.47 -2.51 2.87
C HIS A 113 7.83 -3.44 3.90
N ILE A 114 8.60 -3.99 4.83
CA ILE A 114 8.09 -4.79 5.95
C ILE A 114 7.12 -3.96 6.79
N ARG A 115 7.52 -2.73 7.18
CA ARG A 115 6.66 -1.81 7.94
C ARG A 115 5.35 -1.54 7.20
N ASN A 116 5.42 -1.18 5.91
CA ASN A 116 4.22 -0.89 5.12
C ASN A 116 3.31 -2.13 5.00
N THR A 117 3.89 -3.32 4.85
CA THR A 117 3.15 -4.60 4.81
C THR A 117 2.42 -4.84 6.13
N VAL A 118 3.08 -4.64 7.26
CA VAL A 118 2.48 -4.80 8.60
C VAL A 118 1.35 -3.79 8.82
N ILE A 119 1.52 -2.54 8.41
CA ILE A 119 0.45 -1.52 8.51
C ILE A 119 -0.81 -1.99 7.78
N VAL A 120 -0.65 -2.49 6.54
CA VAL A 120 -1.78 -2.97 5.74
C VAL A 120 -2.41 -4.23 6.35
N LEU A 121 -1.61 -5.16 6.88
CA LEU A 121 -2.08 -6.35 7.59
C LEU A 121 -2.86 -6.05 8.87
N ILE A 122 -2.54 -4.95 9.57
CA ILE A 122 -3.25 -4.53 10.78
C ILE A 122 -4.53 -3.75 10.42
N LEU A 123 -4.46 -2.86 9.43
CA LEU A 123 -5.61 -2.06 9.01
C LEU A 123 -6.74 -2.91 8.42
N GLY A 124 -6.42 -4.01 7.73
CA GLY A 124 -7.42 -4.92 7.16
C GLY A 124 -8.43 -5.45 8.20
N PRO A 125 -7.98 -6.17 9.24
CA PRO A 125 -8.84 -6.64 10.32
C PRO A 125 -9.59 -5.52 11.05
N LEU A 126 -8.95 -4.38 11.29
CA LEU A 126 -9.60 -3.24 11.95
C LEU A 126 -10.75 -2.66 11.11
N LEU A 127 -10.59 -2.58 9.79
CA LEU A 127 -11.65 -2.18 8.87
C LEU A 127 -12.82 -3.17 8.86
N ILE A 128 -12.53 -4.47 8.82
CA ILE A 128 -13.55 -5.53 8.88
C ILE A 128 -14.32 -5.45 10.21
N GLN A 129 -13.62 -5.27 11.33
CA GLN A 129 -14.28 -5.14 12.62
C GLN A 129 -15.16 -3.88 12.67
N SER A 130 -14.67 -2.75 12.14
CA SER A 130 -15.42 -1.48 12.12
C SER A 130 -16.64 -1.49 11.20
N SER A 131 -16.76 -2.45 10.28
CA SER A 131 -17.93 -2.56 9.40
C SER A 131 -19.11 -3.28 10.06
N GLN A 132 -18.90 -3.89 11.24
CA GLN A 132 -19.90 -4.67 11.97
C GLN A 132 -20.52 -3.88 13.14
N THR A 133 -20.02 -2.67 13.41
CA THR A 133 -20.46 -1.75 14.45
C THR A 133 -21.14 -0.53 13.86
#